data_AF-A0A372BZ17-F1
#
_entry.id   AF-A0A372BZ17-F1
#
_cell.length_a   1.000
_cell.length_b   1.000
_cell.length_c   1.000
_cell.angle_alpha   90.00
_cell.angle_beta   90.00
_cell.angle_gamma   90.00
#
_symmetry.space_group_name_H-M   'P 1'
#
loop_
_entity.id
_entity.type
_entity.pdbx_description
1 polymer ?
#
loop_
_entity_poly.entity_id
_entity_poly.type
_entity_poly.pdbx_seq_one_letter_code
_entity_poly.pdbx_strand_id
1 'polypeptide(L)'
;MKTLFIRNIHPETREKDLRELFSKHGTVRGLKLPMDIFTRRCKGIAMIDMEGHEARAAQAELDGSMFNGQPLQVREERPRGKRGGRR
;
A
#
# COMPACT_ATOMS: atom_id res chain seq x y z
N MET A 1 -9.43 11.35 -2.94
CA MET A 1 -8.37 10.34 -3.14
C MET A 1 -7.62 10.21 -1.85
N LYS A 2 -7.37 8.98 -1.43
CA LYS A 2 -6.62 8.66 -0.21
C LYS A 2 -5.47 7.73 -0.57
N THR A 3 -4.36 7.91 0.10
CA THR A 3 -3.20 7.03 -0.04
C THR A 3 -3.23 6.07 1.14
N LEU A 4 -3.09 4.78 0.89
CA LEU A 4 -2.91 3.75 1.90
C LEU A 4 -1.44 3.40 1.99
N PHE A 5 -0.90 3.41 3.20
CA PHE A 5 0.44 2.96 3.54
C PHE A 5 0.36 1.55 4.10
N ILE A 6 0.99 0.62 3.42
CA ILE A 6 1.11 -0.77 3.86
C ILE A 6 2.50 -0.98 4.45
N ARG A 7 2.58 -1.63 5.61
CA ARG A 7 3.82 -2.05 6.29
C ARG A 7 3.78 -3.53 6.59
N ASN A 8 4.95 -4.08 6.91
CA ASN A 8 5.14 -5.48 7.26
C ASN A 8 4.79 -6.44 6.11
N ILE A 9 5.15 -6.04 4.89
CA ILE A 9 4.91 -6.81 3.68
C ILE A 9 6.04 -7.83 3.51
N HIS A 10 5.69 -9.07 3.18
CA HIS A 10 6.69 -10.11 2.90
C HIS A 10 7.56 -9.72 1.70
N PRO A 11 8.89 -9.93 1.73
CA PRO A 11 9.82 -9.49 0.68
C PRO A 11 9.56 -10.11 -0.70
N GLU A 12 8.86 -11.24 -0.77
CA GLU A 12 8.45 -11.87 -2.04
C GLU A 12 7.20 -11.23 -2.66
N THR A 13 6.43 -10.48 -1.87
CA THR A 13 5.20 -9.81 -2.33
C THR A 13 5.53 -8.73 -3.33
N ARG A 14 4.89 -8.74 -4.49
CA ARG A 14 5.11 -7.74 -5.54
C ARG A 14 3.99 -6.73 -5.58
N GLU A 15 4.26 -5.64 -6.29
CA GLU A 15 3.26 -4.62 -6.62
C GLU A 15 2.00 -5.24 -7.27
N LYS A 16 2.15 -6.25 -8.12
CA LYS A 16 1.03 -6.92 -8.77
C LYS A 16 0.09 -7.59 -7.77
N ASP A 17 0.65 -8.30 -6.79
CA ASP A 17 -0.14 -9.03 -5.80
C ASP A 17 -0.95 -8.07 -4.93
N LEU A 18 -0.32 -6.98 -4.47
CA LEU A 18 -1.03 -5.93 -3.74
C LEU A 18 -2.07 -5.26 -4.62
N ARG A 19 -1.76 -4.97 -5.88
CA ARG A 19 -2.73 -4.37 -6.79
C ARG A 19 -3.97 -5.24 -6.93
N GLU A 20 -3.81 -6.54 -7.17
CA GLU A 20 -4.94 -7.47 -7.27
C GLU A 20 -5.72 -7.59 -5.97
N LEU A 21 -5.02 -7.61 -4.84
CA LEU A 21 -5.62 -7.74 -3.52
C LEU A 21 -6.46 -6.51 -3.16
N PHE A 22 -5.93 -5.31 -3.37
CA PHE A 22 -6.66 -4.06 -3.17
C PHE A 22 -7.71 -3.80 -4.27
N SER A 23 -7.51 -4.33 -5.48
CA SER A 23 -8.48 -4.21 -6.58
C SER A 23 -9.82 -4.90 -6.29
N LYS A 24 -9.86 -5.84 -5.34
CA LYS A 24 -11.11 -6.48 -4.89
C LYS A 24 -11.99 -5.54 -4.04
N HIS A 25 -11.36 -4.60 -3.35
CA HIS A 25 -12.04 -3.66 -2.45
C HIS A 25 -12.28 -2.30 -3.12
N GLY A 26 -11.61 -2.01 -4.23
CA GLY A 26 -11.83 -0.78 -5.00
C GLY A 26 -10.86 -0.52 -6.13
N THR A 27 -10.97 0.65 -6.74
CA THR A 27 -10.16 1.06 -7.88
C THR A 27 -8.81 1.64 -7.45
N VAL A 28 -7.75 0.87 -7.68
CA VAL A 28 -6.37 1.33 -7.49
C VAL A 28 -5.99 2.33 -8.60
N ARG A 29 -5.82 3.60 -8.22
CA ARG A 29 -5.37 4.69 -9.10
C ARG A 29 -3.86 4.70 -9.30
N GLY A 30 -3.11 4.36 -8.27
CA GLY A 30 -1.66 4.34 -8.29
C GLY A 30 -1.12 3.35 -7.28
N LEU A 31 -0.02 2.69 -7.62
CA LEU A 31 0.71 1.84 -6.68
C LEU A 31 2.18 2.22 -6.74
N LYS A 32 2.80 2.34 -5.56
CA LYS A 32 4.24 2.53 -5.41
C LYS A 32 4.77 1.54 -4.40
N LEU A 33 5.53 0.58 -4.89
CA LEU A 33 6.25 -0.35 -4.04
C LEU A 33 7.77 -0.12 -4.18
N PRO A 34 8.41 0.59 -3.23
CA PRO A 34 9.85 0.79 -3.28
C PRO A 34 10.57 -0.54 -3.03
N MET A 35 11.12 -1.10 -4.11
CA MET A 35 12.04 -2.23 -4.04
C MET A 35 13.46 -1.71 -3.83
N ASP A 36 14.22 -2.43 -3.01
CA ASP A 36 15.65 -2.22 -2.90
C ASP A 36 16.35 -2.82 -4.12
N ILE A 37 17.12 -2.00 -4.82
CA ILE A 37 17.78 -2.33 -6.08
C ILE A 37 18.98 -3.27 -5.84
N PHE A 38 19.61 -3.18 -4.67
CA PHE A 38 20.79 -3.98 -4.32
C PHE A 38 20.41 -5.40 -3.90
N THR A 39 19.36 -5.52 -3.08
CA THR A 39 18.89 -6.82 -2.58
C THR A 39 17.78 -7.42 -3.44
N ARG A 40 17.21 -6.65 -4.38
CA ARG A 40 16.00 -6.98 -5.17
C ARG A 40 14.80 -7.38 -4.31
N ARG A 41 14.78 -6.95 -3.05
CA ARG A 41 13.70 -7.24 -2.10
C ARG A 41 12.84 -6.02 -1.89
N CYS A 42 11.55 -6.25 -1.68
CA CYS A 42 10.63 -5.20 -1.28
C CYS A 42 11.02 -4.70 0.12
N LYS A 43 11.03 -3.38 0.34
CA LYS A 43 11.37 -2.78 1.65
C LYS A 43 10.36 -3.07 2.77
N GLY A 44 9.44 -4.01 2.55
CA GLY A 44 8.34 -4.31 3.46
C GLY A 44 7.32 -3.18 3.60
N ILE A 45 7.34 -2.21 2.69
CA ILE A 45 6.47 -1.05 2.66
C ILE A 45 5.93 -0.81 1.25
N ALA A 46 4.69 -0.31 1.15
CA ALA A 46 4.06 0.06 -0.10
C ALA A 46 3.09 1.23 0.10
N MET A 47 2.86 2.01 -0.95
CA MET A 47 1.81 3.03 -1.03
C MET A 47 0.83 2.69 -2.14
N ILE A 48 -0.46 2.84 -1.86
CA ILE A 48 -1.54 2.63 -2.83
C ILE A 48 -2.46 3.84 -2.82
N ASP A 49 -2.66 4.46 -3.96
CA ASP A 49 -3.63 5.53 -4.14
C ASP A 49 -4.97 4.94 -4.57
N MET A 50 -6.01 5.17 -3.77
CA MET A 50 -7.37 4.70 -3.99
C MET A 50 -8.42 5.80 -3.77
N GLU A 51 -9.67 5.49 -4.10
CA GLU A 51 -10.78 6.35 -3.76
C GLU A 51 -11.05 6.36 -2.25
N GLY A 52 -11.54 7.49 -1.71
CA GLY A 52 -11.57 7.70 -0.27
C GLY A 52 -12.51 6.76 0.50
N HIS A 53 -13.57 6.29 -0.17
CA HIS A 53 -14.52 5.33 0.38
C HIS A 53 -13.94 3.91 0.38
N GLU A 54 -13.42 3.48 -0.76
CA GLU A 54 -12.79 2.17 -0.95
C GLU A 54 -11.55 1.97 -0.06
N ALA A 55 -10.74 3.03 0.09
CA ALA A 55 -9.54 2.99 0.91
C ALA A 55 -9.83 2.63 2.37
N ARG A 56 -10.94 3.14 2.93
CA ARG A 56 -11.36 2.82 4.31
C ARG A 56 -11.84 1.38 4.44
N ALA A 57 -12.59 0.88 3.46
CA ALA A 57 -13.06 -0.50 3.46
C ALA A 57 -11.86 -1.47 3.36
N ALA A 58 -10.97 -1.23 2.41
CA ALA A 58 -9.74 -2.02 2.26
C ALA A 58 -8.87 -1.96 3.52
N GLN A 59 -8.73 -0.79 4.15
CA GLN A 59 -7.99 -0.68 5.41
C GLN A 59 -8.62 -1.54 6.51
N ALA A 60 -9.93 -1.47 6.71
CA ALA A 60 -10.60 -2.21 7.78
C ALA A 60 -10.54 -3.73 7.61
N GLU A 61 -10.55 -4.22 6.37
CA GLU A 61 -10.49 -5.66 6.06
C GLU A 61 -9.06 -6.20 5.98
N LEU A 62 -8.10 -5.41 5.51
CA LEU A 62 -6.73 -5.85 5.27
C LEU A 62 -5.77 -5.54 6.42
N ASP A 63 -6.06 -4.55 7.26
CA ASP A 63 -5.24 -4.24 8.43
C ASP A 63 -5.33 -5.38 9.46
N GLY A 64 -4.19 -5.98 9.78
CA GLY A 64 -4.09 -7.17 10.64
C GLY A 64 -4.33 -8.50 9.92
N SER A 65 -4.63 -8.50 8.62
CA SER A 65 -4.79 -9.74 7.85
C SER A 65 -3.45 -10.47 7.69
N MET A 66 -3.46 -11.80 7.85
CA MET A 66 -2.24 -12.60 7.62
C MET A 66 -2.01 -12.77 6.13
N PHE A 67 -0.89 -12.23 5.64
CA PHE A 67 -0.46 -12.36 4.25
C PHE A 67 0.97 -12.88 4.21
N ASN A 68 1.20 -13.99 3.50
CA ASN A 68 2.51 -14.64 3.41
C ASN A 68 3.15 -14.90 4.79
N GLY A 69 2.34 -15.32 5.77
CA GLY A 69 2.81 -15.65 7.13
C GLY A 69 3.11 -14.43 8.02
N GLN A 70 2.81 -13.20 7.58
CA GLN A 70 3.00 -11.99 8.38
C GLN A 70 1.72 -11.13 8.39
N PRO A 71 1.39 -10.47 9.52
CA PRO A 71 0.23 -9.58 9.57
C PRO A 71 0.52 -8.31 8.77
N LEU A 72 -0.28 -8.03 7.74
CA LEU A 72 -0.21 -6.77 7.01
C LEU A 72 -0.66 -5.64 7.92
N GLN A 73 0.06 -4.54 7.91
CA GLN A 73 -0.40 -3.29 8.52
C GLN A 73 -0.84 -2.35 7.41
N VAL A 74 -2.13 -2.04 7.36
CA VAL A 74 -2.68 -1.10 6.38
C VAL A 74 -3.15 0.13 7.14
N ARG A 75 -2.59 1.29 6.77
CA ARG A 75 -2.98 2.56 7.38
C ARG A 75 -3.32 3.57 6.31
N GLU A 76 -4.34 4.38 6.55
CA GLU A 76 -4.55 5.58 5.76
C GLU A 76 -3.35 6.52 5.94
N GLU A 77 -2.57 6.69 4.89
CA GLU A 77 -1.59 7.77 4.83
C GLU A 77 -2.38 9.06 4.71
N ARG A 78 -2.34 9.86 5.79
CA ARG A 78 -2.77 11.25 5.69
C ARG A 78 -1.96 11.86 4.55
N PRO A 79 -2.60 12.49 3.55
CA PRO A 79 -1.84 13.17 2.52
C PRO A 79 -0.91 14.11 3.26
N ARG A 80 0.41 13.90 3.13
CA ARG A 80 1.38 14.95 3.44
C ARG A 80 0.97 16.06 2.48
N GLY A 81 0.11 16.96 2.96
CA GLY A 81 -0.44 18.06 2.19
C GLY A 81 0.72 18.63 1.44
N LYS A 82 0.62 18.63 0.11
CA LYS A 82 1.69 18.98 -0.84
C LYS A 82 2.62 19.97 -0.14
N ARG A 83 3.76 19.50 0.39
CA ARG A 83 4.85 20.42 0.68
C ARG A 83 5.18 20.92 -0.71
N GLY A 84 4.68 22.12 -0.99
CA GLY A 84 4.89 22.83 -2.24
C GLY A 84 6.34 22.61 -2.65
N GLY A 85 6.57 22.30 -3.91
CA GLY A 85 6.95 23.44 -4.73
C GLY A 85 8.31 23.94 -4.25
N ARG A 86 9.40 23.33 -4.71
CA ARG A 86 10.06 23.80 -5.95
C ARG A 86 10.85 25.09 -5.66
N ARG A 87 12.13 24.94 -5.31
CA ARG A 87 13.31 25.48 -6.01
C ARG A 87 14.55 25.21 -5.17
#